data_AF-A0A1F1VB12-F1
#
_entry.id   AF-A0A1F1VB12-F1
#
_cell.length_a   1.000
_cell.length_b   1.000
_cell.length_c   1.000
_cell.angle_alpha   90.00
_cell.angle_beta   90.00
_cell.angle_gamma   90.00
#
_symmetry.space_group_name_H-M   'P 1'
#
loop_
_entity.id
_entity.type
_entity.pdbx_description
1 polymer ?
#
loop_
_entity_poly.entity_id
_entity_poly.type
_entity_poly.pdbx_seq_one_letter_code
_entity_poly.pdbx_strand_id
1 'polypeptide(L)'
;MSTTGTSTATQAVTTLDEQTTPAADSAERPLTTADRCDVCDAQAYVRVVMLTGELFFCGHHARKHADKLKEVALLFQDETSSLTAGS
;
A
#
# COMPACT_ATOMS: atom_id res chain seq x y z
N MET A 1 31.40 46.80 -8.50
CA MET A 1 29.96 46.89 -8.77
C MET A 1 29.37 45.54 -8.42
N SER A 2 28.93 45.37 -7.18
CA SER A 2 28.54 44.08 -6.61
C SER A 2 27.04 43.90 -6.75
N THR A 3 26.59 42.87 -7.48
CA THR A 3 25.18 42.47 -7.51
C THR A 3 25.03 41.12 -6.82
N THR A 4 24.61 41.18 -5.56
CA THR A 4 24.01 40.06 -4.84
C THR A 4 22.66 39.74 -5.48
N GLY A 5 22.43 38.46 -5.80
CA GLY A 5 21.13 37.94 -6.23
C GLY A 5 20.77 36.71 -5.42
N THR A 6 20.06 36.94 -4.32
CA THR A 6 19.42 35.92 -3.48
C THR A 6 18.21 35.36 -4.22
N SER A 7 18.20 34.04 -4.49
CA SER A 7 16.97 33.34 -4.90
C SER A 7 16.55 32.37 -3.81
N THR A 8 15.66 32.86 -2.96
CA THR A 8 14.84 32.07 -2.04
C THR A 8 13.76 31.38 -2.86
N ALA A 9 13.90 30.09 -3.12
CA ALA A 9 12.81 29.27 -3.64
C ALA A 9 11.93 28.84 -2.46
N THR A 10 10.83 29.56 -2.30
CA THR A 10 9.67 29.22 -1.47
C THR A 10 9.26 27.77 -1.74
N GLN A 11 9.33 26.95 -0.70
CA GLN A 11 8.74 25.61 -0.66
C GLN A 11 7.22 25.77 -0.66
N ALA A 12 6.59 25.33 -1.75
CA ALA A 12 5.15 25.12 -1.78
C ALA A 12 4.85 23.82 -1.04
N VAL A 13 4.52 23.94 0.25
CA VAL A 13 3.86 22.89 1.01
C VAL A 13 2.41 22.81 0.51
N THR A 14 2.12 21.87 -0.37
CA THR A 14 0.73 21.53 -0.69
C THR A 14 0.12 20.86 0.53
N THR A 15 -0.97 21.49 0.95
CA THR A 15 -1.90 21.12 2.01
C THR A 15 -2.32 19.66 1.96
N LEU A 16 -2.14 18.98 3.10
CA LEU A 16 -3.13 18.20 3.82
C LEU A 16 -4.39 17.81 3.00
N ASP A 17 -4.33 16.69 2.29
CA ASP A 17 -5.54 15.93 1.97
C ASP A 17 -5.65 14.83 3.04
N GLU A 18 -6.51 15.13 4.00
CA GLU A 18 -7.40 14.19 4.68
C GLU A 18 -7.00 12.70 4.56
N GLN A 19 -6.15 12.25 5.48
CA GLN A 19 -6.19 10.85 5.93
C GLN A 19 -7.52 10.64 6.66
N THR A 20 -8.58 10.51 5.87
CA THR A 20 -9.77 9.78 6.28
C THR A 20 -9.27 8.41 6.69
N THR A 21 -9.10 8.24 7.99
CA THR A 21 -8.86 6.95 8.61
C THR A 21 -10.07 6.12 8.21
N PRO A 22 -9.96 5.13 7.33
CA PRO A 22 -11.08 4.27 7.10
C PRO A 22 -11.13 3.43 8.37
N ALA A 23 -12.10 3.74 9.22
CA ALA A 23 -12.59 2.81 10.22
C ALA A 23 -12.68 1.44 9.52
N ALA A 24 -12.27 0.39 10.24
CA ALA A 24 -12.20 -0.99 9.77
C ALA A 24 -13.57 -1.46 9.24
N ASP A 25 -13.89 -1.03 8.03
CA ASP A 25 -15.01 -1.49 7.25
C ASP A 25 -14.48 -2.75 6.58
N SER A 26 -14.96 -3.89 7.07
CA SER A 26 -14.62 -5.22 6.61
C SER A 26 -15.02 -5.49 5.15
N ALA A 27 -15.39 -4.45 4.39
CA ALA A 27 -15.51 -4.50 2.95
C ALA A 27 -14.14 -4.64 2.27
N GLU A 28 -14.15 -5.28 1.12
CA GLU A 28 -13.01 -5.35 0.19
C GLU A 28 -12.65 -3.95 -0.33
N ARG A 29 -11.93 -3.15 0.49
CA ARG A 29 -11.31 -1.92 -0.02
C ARG A 29 -10.19 -2.29 -1.01
N PRO A 30 -10.01 -1.53 -2.10
CA PRO A 30 -8.86 -1.68 -2.98
C PRO A 30 -7.54 -1.50 -2.23
N LEU A 31 -6.49 -2.20 -2.67
CA LEU A 31 -5.15 -1.97 -2.15
C LEU A 31 -4.55 -0.71 -2.79
N THR A 32 -3.84 0.05 -1.97
CA THR A 32 -3.25 1.33 -2.35
C THR A 32 -1.73 1.27 -2.27
N THR A 33 -1.08 2.34 -2.72
CA THR A 33 0.37 2.50 -2.55
C THR A 33 0.76 2.75 -1.10
N ALA A 34 -0.17 2.95 -0.17
CA ALA A 34 0.12 3.06 1.26
C ALA A 34 0.27 1.69 1.94
N ASP A 35 -0.30 0.62 1.36
CA ASP A 35 -0.24 -0.72 1.94
C ASP A 35 1.15 -1.32 1.76
N ARG A 36 1.72 -1.84 2.85
CA ARG A 36 3.11 -2.32 2.92
C ARG A 36 3.13 -3.81 3.23
N CYS A 37 4.05 -4.52 2.60
CA CYS A 37 4.23 -5.93 2.84
C CYS A 37 4.85 -6.16 4.22
N ASP A 38 4.21 -6.97 5.06
CA ASP A 38 4.66 -7.26 6.42
C ASP A 38 6.03 -7.97 6.50
N VAL A 39 6.54 -8.46 5.38
CA VAL A 39 7.82 -9.18 5.30
C VAL A 39 8.97 -8.30 4.82
N CYS A 40 8.72 -7.35 3.90
CA CYS A 40 9.79 -6.58 3.26
C CYS A 40 9.48 -5.09 3.04
N ASP A 41 8.37 -4.60 3.55
CA ASP A 41 7.94 -3.19 3.46
C ASP A 41 7.73 -2.65 2.03
N ALA A 42 7.78 -3.50 0.99
CA ALA A 42 7.42 -3.10 -0.37
C ALA A 42 5.90 -2.90 -0.49
N GLN A 43 5.43 -2.28 -1.59
CA GLN A 43 3.98 -2.15 -1.85
C GLN A 43 3.29 -3.54 -1.81
N ALA A 44 2.18 -3.60 -1.09
CA ALA A 44 1.33 -4.78 -1.04
C ALA A 44 0.35 -4.81 -2.22
N TYR A 45 0.10 -6.02 -2.72
CA TYR A 45 -0.89 -6.30 -3.76
C TYR A 45 -1.81 -7.46 -3.35
N VAL A 46 -1.59 -8.03 -2.17
CA VAL A 46 -2.41 -9.11 -1.63
C VAL A 46 -2.76 -8.78 -0.18
N ARG A 47 -4.06 -8.86 0.15
CA ARG A 47 -4.59 -8.75 1.51
C ARG A 47 -5.14 -10.09 1.96
N VAL A 48 -4.74 -10.51 3.14
CA VAL A 48 -5.17 -11.77 3.75
C VAL A 48 -5.86 -11.45 5.06
N VAL A 49 -7.18 -11.62 5.11
CA VAL A 49 -7.96 -11.45 6.35
C VAL A 49 -8.09 -12.81 7.02
N MET A 50 -7.88 -12.83 8.33
CA MET A 50 -7.96 -13.99 9.21
C MET A 50 -8.79 -13.64 10.44
N LEU A 51 -9.09 -14.63 11.29
CA LEU A 51 -9.84 -14.42 12.54
C LEU A 51 -9.20 -13.36 13.46
N THR A 52 -7.87 -13.24 13.41
CA THR A 52 -7.08 -12.40 14.31
C THR A 52 -6.72 -11.04 13.73
N GLY A 53 -7.14 -10.73 12.50
CA GLY A 53 -6.79 -9.48 11.82
C GLY A 53 -6.45 -9.69 10.35
N GLU A 54 -5.68 -8.77 9.78
CA GLU A 54 -5.28 -8.77 8.37
C GLU A 54 -3.76 -8.71 8.22
N LEU A 55 -3.26 -9.34 7.15
CA LEU A 55 -1.86 -9.29 6.73
C LEU A 55 -1.79 -8.83 5.27
N PHE A 56 -0.70 -8.13 4.95
CA PHE A 56 -0.43 -7.56 3.65
C PHE A 56 0.84 -8.14 3.04
N PHE A 57 0.76 -8.54 1.77
CA PHE A 57 1.88 -9.13 1.05
C PHE A 57 2.11 -8.46 -0.29
N CYS A 58 3.39 -8.27 -0.65
CA CYS A 58 3.78 -7.97 -2.01
C CYS A 58 3.52 -9.20 -2.91
N GLY A 59 3.41 -8.99 -4.22
CA GLY A 59 3.17 -10.10 -5.16
C GLY A 59 4.23 -11.21 -5.10
N HIS A 60 5.46 -10.89 -4.68
CA HIS A 60 6.50 -11.91 -4.47
C HIS A 60 6.18 -12.82 -3.27
N HIS A 61 5.95 -12.26 -2.08
CA HIS A 61 5.74 -13.06 -0.87
C HIS A 61 4.39 -13.77 -0.87
N ALA A 62 3.36 -13.16 -1.45
CA ALA A 62 2.08 -13.82 -1.63
C ALA A 62 2.23 -15.12 -2.44
N ARG A 63 2.94 -15.11 -3.58
CA ARG A 63 3.18 -16.32 -4.39
C ARG A 63 3.98 -17.38 -3.65
N LYS A 64 5.01 -16.97 -2.88
CA LYS A 64 5.85 -17.89 -2.10
C LYS A 64 5.05 -18.64 -1.02
N HIS A 65 3.99 -18.04 -0.51
CA HIS A 65 3.19 -18.57 0.60
C HIS A 65 1.71 -18.82 0.24
N ALA A 66 1.36 -18.78 -1.06
CA ALA A 66 -0.03 -18.71 -1.52
C ALA A 66 -0.90 -19.86 -0.99
N ASP A 67 -0.39 -21.09 -1.06
CA ASP A 67 -1.16 -22.27 -0.64
C ASP A 67 -1.53 -22.20 0.85
N LYS A 68 -0.54 -21.92 1.70
CA LYS A 68 -0.74 -21.81 3.15
C LYS A 68 -1.61 -20.62 3.53
N LEU A 69 -1.46 -19.49 2.84
CA LEU A 69 -2.27 -18.30 3.10
C LEU A 69 -3.74 -18.57 2.79
N LYS A 70 -4.04 -19.24 1.68
CA LYS A 70 -5.43 -19.59 1.28
C LYS A 70 -6.10 -20.58 2.23
N GLU A 71 -5.34 -21.46 2.87
CA GLU A 71 -5.88 -22.42 3.85
C GLU A 71 -6.37 -21.75 5.14
N VAL A 72 -5.74 -20.64 5.56
CA VAL A 72 -6.05 -19.96 6.82
C VAL A 72 -6.85 -18.67 6.64
N ALA A 73 -6.96 -18.17 5.42
CA ALA A 73 -7.64 -16.93 5.10
C ALA A 73 -9.17 -17.07 5.19
N LEU A 74 -9.80 -16.11 5.86
CA LEU A 74 -11.23 -15.82 5.69
C LEU A 74 -11.49 -15.09 4.37
N LEU A 75 -10.55 -14.23 3.96
CA LEU A 75 -10.57 -13.52 2.69
C LEU A 75 -9.15 -13.44 2.14
N PHE A 76 -9.00 -13.77 0.85
CA PHE A 76 -7.76 -13.64 0.10
C PHE A 76 -8.00 -12.73 -1.10
N GLN A 77 -7.67 -11.45 -0.96
CA GLN A 77 -7.80 -10.45 -2.02
C GLN A 77 -6.46 -10.31 -2.74
N ASP A 78 -6.43 -10.67 -4.03
CA ASP A 78 -5.25 -10.63 -4.88
C ASP A 78 -5.44 -9.64 -6.03
N GLU A 79 -4.70 -8.53 -5.97
CA GLU A 79 -4.69 -7.46 -6.98
C GLU A 79 -3.36 -7.43 -7.76
N THR A 80 -2.62 -8.54 -7.78
CA THR A 80 -1.35 -8.63 -8.53
C THR A 80 -1.54 -8.45 -10.04
N SER A 81 -2.75 -8.63 -10.56
CA SER A 81 -3.11 -8.31 -11.95
C SER A 81 -2.90 -6.82 -12.28
N SER A 82 -3.10 -5.92 -11.32
CA SER A 82 -2.89 -4.47 -11.48
C SER A 82 -1.45 -4.11 -11.83
N LEU A 83 -0.47 -4.97 -11.51
CA LEU A 83 0.94 -4.78 -11.89
C LEU A 83 1.14 -4.76 -13.42
N THR A 84 0.31 -5.49 -14.15
CA THR A 84 0.40 -5.57 -15.62
C THR A 84 -0.38 -4.48 -16.33
N ALA A 85 -1.32 -3.82 -15.66
CA ALA A 85 -2.15 -2.78 -16.24
C ALA A 85 -1.47 -1.40 -16.33
N GLY A 86 -0.37 -1.19 -15.58
CA GLY A 86 0.40 0.06 -15.56
C GLY A 86 1.68 0.05 -16.40
N SER A 87 1.85 -0.92 -17.32
CA SER A 87 3.00 -1.05 -18.21
C SER A 87 2.71 -0.57 -19.64
#